data_AF-A0A3S8S9V6-F1
#
_entry.id   AF-A0A3S8S9V6-F1
#
_cell.length_a   1.000
_cell.length_b   1.000
_cell.length_c   1.000
_cell.angle_alpha   90.00
_cell.angle_beta   90.00
_cell.angle_gamma   90.00
#
_symmetry.space_group_name_H-M   'P 1'
#
loop_
_entity.id
_entity.type
_entity.pdbx_description
1 polymer ?
#
loop_
_entity_poly.entity_id
_entity_poly.type
_entity_poly.pdbx_seq_one_letter_code
_entity_poly.pdbx_strand_id
1 'polypeptide(L)'
;MIWGVQQKGWYFTEISVVFLAAGYLMAIFSGLTEHKVVQAFVDGASDLLGVALTIGLARAVSIVMDTSHTSDTIMHFFSQQVSGMSPLIFVWFLFIVYIILGFFIQSSSGLAVLSMPIMAPLANVIGIDRASVIDAYNWGLGFISLVAPTGLILMSLMMVNIDFNKWFKWCWKLLVIEFVLCLVFLGIGLLIY
;
A
#
# COMPACT_ATOMS: atom_id res chain seq x y z
N MET A 1 3.10 4.71 -18.31
CA MET A 1 3.55 4.43 -16.93
C MET A 1 3.97 2.97 -16.76
N ILE A 2 3.06 1.99 -16.88
CA ILE A 2 3.34 0.55 -16.65
C ILE A 2 4.53 0.03 -17.47
N TRP A 3 4.54 0.28 -18.79
CA TRP A 3 5.64 -0.15 -19.67
C TRP A 3 6.99 0.46 -19.27
N GLY A 4 7.02 1.74 -18.86
CA GLY A 4 8.25 2.42 -18.50
C GLY A 4 8.86 1.90 -17.20
N VAL A 5 8.03 1.60 -16.20
CA VAL A 5 8.51 1.01 -14.94
C VAL A 5 9.04 -0.41 -15.17
N GLN A 6 8.32 -1.23 -15.93
CA GLN A 6 8.66 -2.63 -16.17
C GLN A 6 9.89 -2.83 -17.10
N GLN A 7 9.99 -2.05 -18.18
CA GLN A 7 10.99 -2.28 -19.23
C GLN A 7 12.14 -1.26 -19.25
N LYS A 8 11.92 -0.06 -18.71
CA LYS A 8 12.89 1.05 -18.77
C LYS A 8 13.44 1.43 -17.40
N GLY A 9 13.04 0.72 -16.34
CA GLY A 9 13.48 0.98 -14.97
C GLY A 9 13.11 2.36 -14.47
N TRP A 10 12.01 2.93 -14.98
CA TRP A 10 11.56 4.26 -14.57
C TRP A 10 11.34 4.33 -13.07
N TYR A 11 11.86 5.40 -12.47
CA TYR A 11 11.75 5.66 -11.05
C TYR A 11 10.95 6.95 -10.84
N PHE A 12 11.14 7.62 -9.70
CA PHE A 12 10.34 8.80 -9.34
C PHE A 12 10.37 9.90 -10.39
N THR A 13 11.51 10.21 -10.99
CA THR A 13 11.64 11.31 -11.95
C THR A 13 10.79 11.07 -13.19
N GLU A 14 10.93 9.92 -13.84
CA GLU A 14 10.22 9.62 -15.08
C GLU A 14 8.72 9.48 -14.85
N ILE A 15 8.32 8.87 -13.72
CA ILE A 15 6.91 8.78 -13.33
C ILE A 15 6.33 10.19 -13.12
N SER A 16 7.05 11.07 -12.43
CA SER A 16 6.61 12.46 -12.17
C SER A 16 6.45 13.25 -13.46
N VAL A 17 7.40 13.11 -14.40
CA VAL A 17 7.33 13.77 -15.71
C VAL A 17 6.11 13.30 -16.50
N VAL A 18 5.75 12.01 -16.44
CA VAL A 18 4.57 11.48 -17.12
C VAL A 18 3.27 12.07 -16.54
N PHE A 19 3.17 12.16 -15.22
CA PHE A 19 2.02 12.80 -14.57
C PHE A 19 1.95 14.30 -14.87
N LEU A 20 3.09 14.99 -14.87
CA LEU A 20 3.17 16.40 -15.24
C LEU A 20 2.75 16.61 -16.70
N ALA A 21 3.24 15.77 -17.62
CA ALA A 21 2.85 15.81 -19.02
C ALA A 21 1.36 15.54 -19.21
N ALA A 22 0.77 14.59 -18.47
CA ALA A 22 -0.67 14.36 -18.46
C ALA A 22 -1.44 15.58 -17.95
N GLY A 23 -0.94 16.26 -16.91
CA GLY A 23 -1.48 17.53 -16.43
C GLY A 23 -1.48 18.62 -17.50
N TYR A 24 -0.37 18.78 -18.23
CA TYR A 24 -0.29 19.70 -19.37
C TYR A 24 -1.26 19.35 -20.49
N LEU A 25 -1.40 18.08 -20.83
CA LEU A 25 -2.38 17.65 -21.83
C LEU A 25 -3.81 17.99 -21.37
N MET A 26 -4.16 17.69 -20.12
CA MET A 26 -5.46 18.05 -19.56
C MET A 26 -5.69 19.56 -19.58
N ALA A 27 -4.67 20.38 -19.31
CA ALA A 27 -4.78 21.83 -19.41
C ALA A 27 -5.20 22.29 -20.81
N ILE A 28 -4.62 21.72 -21.87
CA ILE A 28 -4.96 22.03 -23.27
C ILE A 28 -6.41 21.66 -23.59
N PHE A 29 -6.88 20.50 -23.14
CA PHE A 29 -8.25 20.01 -23.40
C PHE A 29 -9.31 20.60 -22.47
N SER A 30 -8.91 21.25 -21.36
CA SER A 30 -9.84 21.74 -20.35
C SER A 30 -10.71 22.93 -20.79
N GLY A 31 -10.29 23.67 -21.82
CA GLY A 31 -10.93 24.93 -22.23
C GLY A 31 -10.83 26.05 -21.19
N LEU A 32 -10.02 25.87 -20.14
CA LEU A 32 -9.78 26.87 -19.10
C LEU A 32 -8.75 27.90 -19.56
N THR A 33 -8.84 29.11 -19.00
CA THR A 33 -7.80 30.13 -19.19
C THR A 33 -6.52 29.73 -18.46
N GLU A 34 -5.37 30.17 -18.96
CA GLU A 34 -4.05 29.87 -18.38
C GLU A 34 -3.99 30.13 -16.88
N HIS A 35 -4.51 31.27 -16.43
CA HIS A 35 -4.56 31.61 -15.00
C HIS A 35 -5.36 30.59 -14.18
N LYS A 36 -6.48 30.05 -14.70
CA LYS A 36 -7.27 29.04 -13.99
C LYS A 36 -6.56 27.69 -13.95
N VAL A 37 -5.84 27.33 -15.01
CA VAL A 37 -5.01 26.12 -15.05
C VAL A 37 -3.91 26.20 -13.99
N VAL A 38 -3.16 27.31 -13.95
CA VAL A 38 -2.08 27.51 -12.97
C VAL A 38 -2.64 27.50 -11.55
N GLN A 39 -3.77 28.18 -11.31
CA GLN A 39 -4.42 28.16 -10.00
C GLN A 39 -4.81 26.74 -9.58
N ALA A 40 -5.48 25.98 -10.46
CA ALA A 40 -5.87 24.60 -10.16
C ALA A 40 -4.65 23.69 -9.89
N PHE A 41 -3.53 23.91 -10.58
CA PHE A 41 -2.29 23.19 -10.33
C PHE A 41 -1.72 23.52 -8.94
N VAL A 42 -1.68 24.80 -8.58
CA VAL A 42 -1.19 25.25 -7.26
C VAL A 42 -2.09 24.75 -6.13
N ASP A 43 -3.41 24.81 -6.30
CA ASP A 43 -4.38 24.31 -5.33
C ASP A 43 -4.20 22.80 -5.09
N GLY A 44 -4.09 22.01 -6.17
CA GLY A 44 -3.83 20.58 -6.06
C GLY A 44 -2.47 20.25 -5.43
N ALA A 45 -1.43 21.05 -5.71
CA ALA A 45 -0.14 20.91 -5.04
C ALA A 45 -0.22 21.25 -3.54
N SER A 46 -1.02 22.26 -3.18
CA SER A 46 -1.26 22.66 -1.78
C SER A 46 -1.96 21.56 -0.99
N ASP A 47 -2.96 20.88 -1.58
CA ASP A 47 -3.66 19.77 -0.93
C ASP A 47 -2.72 18.60 -0.58
N LEU A 48 -1.63 18.44 -1.32
CA LEU A 48 -0.63 17.40 -1.10
C LEU A 48 0.47 17.79 -0.10
N LEU A 49 0.56 19.05 0.33
CA LEU A 49 1.62 19.50 1.27
C LEU A 49 1.56 18.74 2.61
N GLY A 50 0.36 18.54 3.16
CA GLY A 50 0.20 17.78 4.40
C GLY A 50 0.67 16.33 4.27
N VAL A 51 0.35 15.71 3.13
CA VAL A 51 0.80 14.34 2.80
C VAL A 51 2.32 14.30 2.61
N ALA A 52 2.92 15.28 1.94
CA ALA A 52 4.37 15.35 1.75
C ALA A 52 5.13 15.47 3.08
N LEU A 53 4.66 16.32 4.00
CA LEU A 53 5.27 16.49 5.33
C LEU A 53 5.17 15.22 6.18
N THR A 54 4.00 14.56 6.18
CA THR A 54 3.80 13.31 6.93
C THR A 54 4.66 12.17 6.38
N ILE A 55 4.79 12.04 5.06
CA ILE A 55 5.70 11.08 4.43
C ILE A 55 7.15 11.39 4.78
N GLY A 56 7.55 12.67 4.76
CA GLY A 56 8.91 13.09 5.14
C GLY A 56 9.25 12.72 6.58
N LEU A 57 8.36 12.97 7.53
CA LEU A 57 8.52 12.57 8.93
C LEU A 57 8.58 11.05 9.08
N ALA A 58 7.69 10.32 8.42
CA ALA A 58 7.65 8.87 8.48
C ALA A 58 8.94 8.26 7.89
N ARG A 59 9.52 8.86 6.84
CA ARG A 59 10.81 8.46 6.28
C ARG A 59 11.97 8.72 7.24
N ALA A 60 11.92 9.82 8.01
CA ALA A 60 12.92 10.12 9.03
C ALA A 60 12.97 9.02 10.10
N VAL A 61 11.82 8.45 10.50
CA VAL A 61 11.78 7.30 11.43
C VAL A 61 12.55 6.11 10.86
N SER A 62 12.32 5.76 9.59
CA SER A 62 13.06 4.66 8.94
C SER A 62 14.57 4.92 8.92
N ILE A 63 15.00 6.15 8.64
CA ILE A 63 16.42 6.54 8.62
C ILE A 63 17.02 6.42 10.03
N VAL A 64 16.31 6.88 11.06
CA VAL A 64 16.76 6.75 12.45
C VAL A 64 16.91 5.28 12.85
N MET A 65 15.91 4.45 12.55
CA MET A 65 15.95 3.01 12.85
C MET A 65 17.11 2.26 12.17
N ASP A 66 17.44 2.67 10.95
CA ASP A 66 18.58 2.17 10.18
C ASP A 66 19.90 2.62 10.81
N THR A 67 20.03 3.92 11.11
CA THR A 67 21.23 4.51 11.73
C THR A 67 21.48 3.98 13.15
N SER A 68 20.43 3.63 13.89
CA SER A 68 20.51 3.10 15.26
C SER A 68 20.66 1.58 15.33
N HIS A 69 20.76 0.87 14.20
CA HIS A 69 20.77 -0.60 14.12
C HIS A 69 19.58 -1.28 14.82
N THR A 70 18.50 -0.53 15.04
CA THR A 70 17.27 -1.07 15.65
C THR A 70 16.55 -1.97 14.65
N SER A 71 16.57 -1.61 13.36
CA SER A 71 16.10 -2.46 12.27
C SER A 71 16.78 -3.83 12.30
N ASP A 72 18.11 -3.88 12.47
CA ASP A 72 18.87 -5.14 12.51
C ASP A 72 18.48 -6.02 13.70
N THR A 73 18.23 -5.43 14.86
CA THR A 73 17.82 -6.16 16.06
C THR A 73 16.42 -6.76 15.91
N ILE A 74 15.47 -5.98 15.39
CA ILE A 74 14.11 -6.44 15.09
C ILE A 74 14.15 -7.55 14.04
N MET A 75 14.94 -7.34 12.99
CA MET A 75 15.17 -8.31 11.93
C MET A 75 15.75 -9.61 12.45
N HIS A 76 16.73 -9.56 13.35
CA HIS A 76 17.32 -10.75 13.95
C HIS A 76 16.30 -11.56 14.78
N PHE A 77 15.48 -10.86 15.58
CA PHE A 77 14.44 -11.49 16.39
C PHE A 77 13.36 -12.17 15.55
N PHE A 78 12.86 -11.49 14.52
CA PHE A 78 11.87 -12.08 13.62
C PHE A 78 12.49 -13.14 12.72
N SER A 79 13.68 -12.90 12.16
CA SER A 79 14.43 -13.88 11.38
C SER A 79 14.53 -15.22 12.08
N GLN A 80 14.79 -15.26 13.38
CA GLN A 80 14.84 -16.54 14.11
C GLN A 80 13.48 -17.25 14.16
N GLN A 81 12.39 -16.51 14.37
CA GLN A 81 11.03 -17.06 14.41
C GLN A 81 10.51 -17.51 13.05
N VAL A 82 10.92 -16.81 11.99
CA VAL A 82 10.49 -17.13 10.62
C VAL A 82 11.46 -18.08 9.90
N SER A 83 12.67 -18.28 10.45
CA SER A 83 13.64 -19.22 9.89
C SER A 83 13.09 -20.65 9.89
N GLY A 84 13.11 -21.28 8.71
CA GLY A 84 12.54 -22.62 8.52
C GLY A 84 11.05 -22.65 8.16
N MET A 85 10.36 -21.51 8.11
CA MET A 85 9.01 -21.45 7.54
C MET A 85 9.07 -21.63 6.02
N SER A 86 8.07 -22.33 5.46
CA SER A 86 7.94 -22.39 4.01
C SER A 86 7.55 -21.01 3.44
N PRO A 87 8.04 -20.66 2.23
CA PRO A 87 7.66 -19.43 1.50
C PRO A 87 6.15 -19.15 1.50
N LEU A 88 5.34 -20.20 1.28
CA LEU A 88 3.88 -20.09 1.22
C LEU A 88 3.28 -19.65 2.56
N ILE A 89 3.70 -20.31 3.66
CA ILE A 89 3.18 -20.00 5.00
C ILE A 89 3.61 -18.60 5.40
N PHE A 90 4.82 -18.16 5.04
CA PHE A 90 5.28 -16.81 5.34
C PHE A 90 4.43 -15.72 4.67
N VAL A 91 4.16 -15.85 3.37
CA VAL A 91 3.36 -14.85 2.65
C VAL A 91 1.92 -14.81 3.16
N TRP A 92 1.33 -15.96 3.47
CA TRP A 92 0.00 -16.03 4.10
C TRP A 92 -0.02 -15.42 5.51
N PHE A 93 1.03 -15.65 6.29
CA PHE A 93 1.18 -15.05 7.60
C PHE A 93 1.28 -13.52 7.49
N LEU A 94 2.11 -13.01 6.58
CA LEU A 94 2.21 -11.57 6.32
C LEU A 94 0.87 -10.97 5.88
N PHE A 95 0.13 -11.65 5.02
CA PHE A 95 -1.21 -11.21 4.61
C PHE A 95 -2.14 -11.03 5.82
N ILE A 96 -2.16 -11.99 6.75
CA ILE A 96 -2.95 -11.89 7.98
C ILE A 96 -2.47 -10.75 8.88
N VAL A 97 -1.15 -10.58 9.03
CA VAL A 97 -0.57 -9.46 9.79
C VAL A 97 -1.03 -8.12 9.19
N TYR A 98 -1.02 -7.99 7.87
CA TYR A 98 -1.47 -6.78 7.19
C TYR A 98 -2.98 -6.54 7.27
N ILE A 99 -3.80 -7.59 7.36
CA ILE A 99 -5.23 -7.45 7.69
C ILE A 99 -5.39 -6.85 9.09
N ILE A 100 -4.68 -7.38 10.09
CA ILE A 100 -4.77 -6.89 11.47
C ILE A 100 -4.27 -5.45 11.56
N LEU A 101 -3.10 -5.16 11.01
CA LEU A 101 -2.54 -3.80 11.00
C LEU A 101 -3.42 -2.84 10.21
N GLY A 102 -3.95 -3.28 9.07
CA GLY A 102 -4.83 -2.49 8.22
C GLY A 102 -6.13 -2.14 8.93
N PHE A 103 -6.68 -3.01 9.78
CA PHE A 103 -7.86 -2.69 10.59
C PHE A 103 -7.66 -1.43 11.45
N PHE A 104 -6.47 -1.26 12.04
CA PHE A 104 -6.12 -0.07 12.82
C PHE A 104 -5.60 1.09 11.97
N ILE A 105 -4.86 0.80 10.90
CA ILE A 105 -4.19 1.76 10.03
C ILE A 105 -4.72 1.61 8.61
N GLN A 106 -5.79 2.32 8.29
CA GLN A 106 -6.45 2.31 6.97
C GLN A 106 -5.74 3.19 5.91
N SER A 107 -4.60 3.79 6.25
CA SER A 107 -3.79 4.56 5.31
C SER A 107 -2.78 3.66 4.61
N SER A 108 -2.88 3.55 3.28
CA SER A 108 -1.91 2.77 2.49
C SER A 108 -0.51 3.35 2.63
N SER A 109 -0.32 4.64 2.34
CA SER A 109 0.98 5.29 2.46
C SER A 109 1.56 5.20 3.88
N GLY A 110 0.75 5.46 4.91
CA GLY A 110 1.21 5.39 6.31
C GLY A 110 1.65 3.99 6.72
N LEU A 111 0.84 2.97 6.41
CA LEU A 111 1.16 1.59 6.75
C LEU A 111 2.39 1.09 6.00
N ALA A 112 2.57 1.49 4.73
CA ALA A 112 3.74 1.12 3.94
C ALA A 112 5.03 1.71 4.53
N VAL A 113 5.04 3.01 4.86
CA VAL A 113 6.24 3.65 5.40
C VAL A 113 6.66 3.08 6.75
N LEU A 114 5.69 2.70 7.58
CA LEU A 114 5.95 2.10 8.89
C LEU A 114 6.40 0.63 8.81
N SER A 115 5.73 -0.17 7.98
CA SER A 115 5.92 -1.63 7.99
C SER A 115 7.02 -2.13 7.06
N MET A 116 7.17 -1.51 5.87
CA MET A 116 8.08 -2.01 4.83
C MET A 116 9.57 -2.04 5.24
N PRO A 117 10.11 -1.08 6.02
CA PRO A 117 11.49 -1.15 6.48
C PRO A 117 11.79 -2.43 7.30
N ILE A 118 10.77 -2.99 7.94
CA ILE A 118 10.88 -4.19 8.80
C ILE A 118 10.48 -5.44 8.03
N MET A 119 9.36 -5.42 7.31
CA MET A 119 8.81 -6.62 6.66
C MET A 119 9.51 -6.97 5.35
N ALA A 120 9.97 -5.97 4.57
CA ALA A 120 10.59 -6.24 3.27
C ALA A 120 11.94 -6.97 3.39
N PRO A 121 12.83 -6.68 4.37
CA PRO A 121 14.05 -7.45 4.53
C PRO A 121 13.82 -8.90 5.01
N LEU A 122 12.67 -9.22 5.63
CA LEU A 122 12.34 -10.60 6.02
C LEU A 122 12.14 -11.52 4.80
N ALA A 123 11.73 -10.97 3.66
CA ALA A 123 11.67 -11.70 2.40
C ALA A 123 13.01 -12.37 2.05
N ASN A 124 14.10 -11.61 2.23
CA ASN A 124 15.45 -12.06 1.93
C ASN A 124 15.91 -13.22 2.83
N VAL A 125 15.43 -13.28 4.09
CA VAL A 125 15.76 -14.34 5.04
C VAL A 125 15.17 -15.68 4.62
N ILE A 126 13.99 -15.65 4.00
CA ILE A 126 13.22 -16.83 3.59
C ILE A 126 13.49 -17.20 2.12
N GLY A 127 14.22 -16.34 1.41
CA GLY A 127 14.60 -16.55 0.02
C GLY A 127 13.48 -16.26 -0.98
N ILE A 128 12.57 -15.34 -0.65
CA ILE A 128 11.50 -14.91 -1.57
C ILE A 128 11.72 -13.46 -2.02
N ASP A 129 11.13 -13.09 -3.15
CA ASP A 129 11.21 -11.72 -3.64
C ASP A 129 10.44 -10.73 -2.75
N ARG A 130 10.95 -9.49 -2.66
CA ARG A 130 10.30 -8.42 -1.90
C ARG A 130 8.93 -8.03 -2.48
N ALA A 131 8.69 -8.26 -3.77
CA ALA A 131 7.39 -8.08 -4.40
C ALA A 131 6.31 -8.92 -3.72
N SER A 132 6.62 -10.14 -3.26
CA SER A 132 5.65 -10.97 -2.54
C SER A 132 5.20 -10.36 -1.21
N VAL A 133 6.09 -9.61 -0.52
CA VAL A 133 5.73 -8.84 0.68
C VAL A 133 4.84 -7.65 0.32
N ILE A 134 5.12 -6.98 -0.79
CA ILE A 134 4.32 -5.87 -1.30
C ILE A 134 2.92 -6.35 -1.71
N ASP A 135 2.82 -7.52 -2.36
CA ASP A 135 1.55 -8.14 -2.74
C ASP A 135 0.73 -8.52 -1.50
N ALA A 136 1.35 -9.17 -0.50
CA ALA A 136 0.71 -9.49 0.77
C ALA A 136 0.20 -8.24 1.50
N TYR A 137 0.98 -7.17 1.49
CA TYR A 137 0.59 -5.86 2.03
C TYR A 137 -0.61 -5.26 1.30
N ASN A 138 -0.55 -5.16 -0.03
CA ASN A 138 -1.59 -4.53 -0.83
C ASN A 138 -2.91 -5.29 -0.71
N TRP A 139 -2.85 -6.61 -0.74
CA TRP A 139 -4.05 -7.44 -0.67
C TRP A 139 -4.59 -7.51 0.75
N GLY A 140 -3.72 -7.55 1.77
CA GLY A 140 -4.15 -7.53 3.17
C GLY A 140 -4.88 -6.22 3.53
N LEU A 141 -4.31 -5.08 3.11
CA LEU A 141 -4.94 -3.77 3.30
C LEU A 141 -6.22 -3.61 2.47
N GLY A 142 -6.19 -4.03 1.20
CA GLY A 142 -7.36 -4.00 0.32
C GLY A 142 -8.51 -4.83 0.88
N PHE A 143 -8.22 -6.05 1.33
CA PHE A 143 -9.19 -6.95 1.95
C PHE A 143 -9.89 -6.31 3.15
N ILE A 144 -9.13 -5.81 4.11
CA ILE A 144 -9.70 -5.27 5.35
C ILE A 144 -10.41 -3.93 5.14
N SER A 145 -10.03 -3.15 4.12
CA SER A 145 -10.67 -1.87 3.78
C SER A 145 -12.16 -1.98 3.44
N LEU A 146 -12.63 -3.17 3.03
CA LEU A 146 -14.04 -3.46 2.75
C LEU A 146 -14.92 -3.52 4.01
N VAL A 147 -14.31 -3.64 5.19
CA VAL A 147 -15.01 -3.92 6.45
C VAL A 147 -14.59 -2.98 7.57
N ALA A 148 -13.34 -2.53 7.58
CA ALA A 148 -12.80 -1.72 8.65
C ALA A 148 -13.66 -0.45 8.85
N PRO A 149 -14.29 -0.26 10.02
CA PRO A 149 -15.15 0.89 10.27
C PRO A 149 -14.39 2.21 10.32
N THR A 150 -13.07 2.15 10.48
CA THR A 150 -12.12 3.27 10.40
C THR A 150 -11.82 3.70 8.97
N GLY A 151 -12.22 2.91 7.96
CA GLY A 151 -12.01 3.18 6.55
C GLY A 151 -13.13 4.00 5.91
N LEU A 152 -13.00 4.25 4.61
CA LEU A 152 -13.99 4.99 3.83
C LEU A 152 -15.34 4.30 3.71
N ILE A 153 -15.43 3.01 4.07
CA ILE A 153 -16.66 2.23 3.94
C ILE A 153 -17.80 2.81 4.78
N LEU A 154 -17.55 3.25 6.01
CA LEU A 154 -18.60 3.80 6.86
C LEU A 154 -19.14 5.12 6.29
N MET A 155 -18.25 5.99 5.80
CA MET A 155 -18.65 7.24 5.14
C MET A 155 -19.45 6.98 3.87
N SER A 156 -18.99 6.03 3.05
CA SER A 156 -19.64 5.64 1.81
C SER A 156 -21.04 5.07 2.07
N LEU A 157 -21.20 4.23 3.09
CA LEU A 157 -22.47 3.64 3.50
C LEU A 157 -23.46 4.70 4.02
N MET A 158 -22.98 5.73 4.73
CA MET A 158 -23.81 6.86 5.15
C MET A 158 -24.35 7.66 3.97
N MET A 159 -23.55 7.88 2.92
CA MET A 159 -24.01 8.59 1.71
C MET A 159 -25.15 7.88 0.99
N VAL A 160 -25.22 6.55 1.08
CA VAL A 160 -26.27 5.72 0.45
C VAL A 160 -27.35 5.25 1.43
N ASN A 161 -27.34 5.73 2.68
CA ASN A 161 -28.27 5.35 3.75
C ASN A 161 -28.37 3.83 4.01
N ILE A 162 -27.24 3.11 3.98
CA ILE A 162 -27.17 1.68 4.28
C ILE A 162 -26.50 1.45 5.63
N ASP A 163 -27.14 0.67 6.50
CA ASP A 163 -26.56 0.29 7.78
C ASP A 163 -25.35 -0.63 7.61
N PHE A 164 -24.31 -0.44 8.42
CA PHE A 164 -23.11 -1.29 8.43
C PHE A 164 -23.44 -2.79 8.63
N ASN A 165 -24.44 -3.11 9.45
CA ASN A 165 -24.86 -4.50 9.66
C ASN A 165 -25.43 -5.14 8.38
N LYS A 166 -26.18 -4.38 7.56
CA LYS A 166 -26.69 -4.85 6.27
C LYS A 166 -25.54 -5.06 5.29
N TRP A 167 -24.61 -4.12 5.24
CA TRP A 167 -23.39 -4.23 4.43
C TRP A 167 -22.58 -5.46 4.81
N PHE A 168 -22.28 -5.65 6.09
CA PHE A 168 -21.46 -6.77 6.56
C PHE A 168 -22.10 -8.12 6.24
N LYS A 169 -23.41 -8.28 6.46
CA LYS A 169 -24.13 -9.52 6.12
C LYS A 169 -24.10 -9.84 4.62
N TRP A 170 -24.15 -8.81 3.78
CA TRP A 170 -24.03 -8.98 2.33
C TRP A 170 -22.59 -9.28 1.92
N CYS A 171 -21.63 -8.53 2.44
CA CYS A 171 -20.21 -8.60 2.09
C CYS A 171 -19.54 -9.87 2.64
N TRP A 172 -20.00 -10.45 3.74
CA TRP A 172 -19.36 -11.60 4.40
C TRP A 172 -19.05 -12.77 3.46
N LYS A 173 -20.00 -13.13 2.58
CA LYS A 173 -19.77 -14.20 1.60
C LYS A 173 -18.68 -13.83 0.59
N LEU A 174 -18.65 -12.57 0.15
CA LEU A 174 -17.63 -12.06 -0.76
C LEU A 174 -16.26 -11.99 -0.08
N LEU A 175 -16.20 -11.61 1.21
CA LEU A 175 -14.95 -11.62 1.97
C LEU A 175 -14.37 -13.02 2.07
N VAL A 176 -15.18 -14.05 2.33
CA VAL A 176 -14.65 -15.41 2.39
C VAL A 176 -14.08 -15.84 1.02
N ILE A 177 -14.77 -15.50 -0.07
CA ILE A 177 -14.28 -15.79 -1.43
C ILE A 177 -12.98 -15.03 -1.70
N GLU A 178 -12.95 -13.72 -1.44
CA GLU A 178 -11.79 -12.86 -1.63
C GLU A 178 -10.60 -13.32 -0.79
N PHE A 179 -10.82 -13.72 0.46
CA PHE A 179 -9.78 -14.23 1.35
C PHE A 179 -9.12 -15.47 0.75
N VAL A 180 -9.92 -16.43 0.25
CA VAL A 180 -9.40 -17.64 -0.38
C VAL A 180 -8.68 -17.31 -1.68
N LEU A 181 -9.23 -16.41 -2.51
CA LEU A 181 -8.59 -15.96 -3.74
C LEU A 181 -7.23 -15.32 -3.46
N CYS A 182 -7.15 -14.40 -2.49
CA CYS A 182 -5.90 -13.79 -2.06
C CYS A 182 -4.87 -14.85 -1.65
N LEU A 183 -5.24 -15.85 -0.84
CA LEU A 183 -4.31 -16.91 -0.46
C LEU A 183 -3.80 -17.71 -1.66
N VAL A 184 -4.68 -18.07 -2.60
CA VAL A 184 -4.33 -18.82 -3.81
C VAL A 184 -3.40 -17.99 -4.70
N PHE A 185 -3.76 -16.75 -5.00
CA PHE A 185 -2.97 -15.90 -5.88
C PHE A 185 -1.63 -15.50 -5.25
N LEU A 186 -1.53 -15.36 -3.92
CA LEU A 186 -0.26 -15.12 -3.23
C LEU A 186 0.65 -16.35 -3.37
N GLY A 187 0.07 -17.55 -3.28
CA GLY A 187 0.79 -18.79 -3.53
C GLY A 187 1.27 -18.92 -4.98
N ILE A 188 0.46 -18.48 -5.95
CA ILE A 188 0.85 -18.45 -7.38
C ILE A 188 1.94 -17.40 -7.61
N GLY A 189 1.87 -16.22 -6.96
CA GLY A 189 2.86 -15.17 -7.07
C GLY A 189 4.27 -15.64 -6.73
N LEU A 190 4.40 -16.50 -5.70
CA LEU A 190 5.67 -17.13 -5.32
C LEU A 190 6.30 -18.03 -6.42
N LEU A 191 5.54 -18.45 -7.43
CA LEU A 191 6.04 -19.24 -8.55
C LEU A 191 6.43 -18.37 -9.76
N ILE A 192 5.98 -17.12 -9.80
CA ILE A 192 6.21 -16.19 -10.91
C ILE A 192 7.48 -15.36 -10.66
N TYR A 193 7.71 -14.96 -9.41
CA TYR A 193 8.85 -14.14 -9.00
C TYR A 193 10.07 -14.98 -8.61
#